data_AF-A0A1F2REA1-F1
#
_entry.id   AF-A0A1F2REA1-F1
#
_cell.length_a   1.000
_cell.length_b   1.000
_cell.length_c   1.000
_cell.angle_alpha   90.00
_cell.angle_beta   90.00
_cell.angle_gamma   90.00
#
_symmetry.space_group_name_H-M   'P 1'
#
loop_
_entity.id
_entity.type
_entity.pdbx_description
1 polymer ?
#
loop_
_entity_poly.entity_id
_entity_poly.type
_entity_poly.pdbx_seq_one_letter_code
_entity_poly.pdbx_strand_id
1 'polypeptide(L)'
;MKQLIVNADDFGYTRGVNQAIVEAWQRGVVTSTSLMANGAAFDDAVSLARQETGLDVGCHLNFVERMTNYRDAAVIKETEPKKILAGPISAH
;
A
#
# COMPACT_ATOMS: atom_id res chain seq x y z
N MET A 1 6.15 26.54 14.34
CA MET A 1 6.29 25.07 14.42
C MET A 1 6.14 24.47 13.03
N LYS A 2 6.84 23.39 12.71
CA LYS A 2 6.67 22.65 11.45
C LYS A 2 5.82 21.41 11.70
N GLN A 3 4.96 21.04 10.76
CA GLN A 3 4.11 19.85 10.82
C GLN A 3 4.58 18.83 9.77
N LEU A 4 4.49 17.53 10.08
CA LEU A 4 4.85 16.43 9.19
C LEU A 4 3.74 15.39 9.24
N ILE A 5 3.32 14.92 8.06
CA ILE A 5 2.42 13.77 7.91
C ILE A 5 3.26 12.65 7.30
N VAL A 6 3.26 11.49 7.94
CA VAL A 6 3.84 10.26 7.42
C VAL A 6 2.69 9.35 7.02
N ASN A 7 2.40 9.32 5.72
CA ASN A 7 1.33 8.52 5.16
C ASN A 7 1.85 7.14 4.73
N ALA A 8 1.15 6.07 5.14
CA ALA A 8 1.36 4.73 4.59
C ALA A 8 0.32 4.43 3.50
N ASP A 9 0.79 4.01 2.33
CA ASP A 9 -0.08 3.59 1.22
C ASP A 9 -0.44 2.09 1.29
N ASP A 10 -1.34 1.67 0.42
CA ASP A 10 -1.74 0.28 0.19
C ASP A 10 -2.53 -0.39 1.35
N PHE A 11 -3.15 0.41 2.22
CA PHE A 11 -4.04 -0.16 3.23
C PHE A 11 -5.25 -0.81 2.55
N GLY A 12 -5.53 -2.06 2.87
CA GLY A 12 -6.49 -2.90 2.16
C GLY A 12 -5.87 -3.84 1.12
N TYR A 13 -4.57 -3.75 0.81
CA TYR A 13 -3.94 -4.61 -0.20
C TYR A 13 -3.80 -6.07 0.26
N THR A 14 -3.15 -6.31 1.40
CA THR A 14 -3.03 -7.63 2.04
C THR A 14 -3.15 -7.50 3.55
N ARG A 15 -3.51 -8.59 4.25
CA ARG A 15 -3.55 -8.57 5.73
C ARG A 15 -2.19 -8.24 6.36
N GLY A 16 -1.09 -8.70 5.76
CA GLY A 16 0.26 -8.40 6.24
C GLY A 16 0.60 -6.91 6.10
N VAL A 17 0.22 -6.29 4.98
CA VAL A 17 0.35 -4.83 4.79
C VAL A 17 -0.49 -4.08 5.81
N ASN A 18 -1.74 -4.48 6.01
CA ASN A 18 -2.63 -3.85 7.01
C ASN A 18 -2.02 -3.89 8.42
N GLN A 19 -1.52 -5.05 8.85
CA GLN A 19 -0.91 -5.22 10.17
C GLN A 19 0.35 -4.37 10.32
N ALA A 20 1.21 -4.32 9.30
CA ALA A 20 2.42 -3.51 9.35
C ALA A 20 2.11 -2.01 9.45
N ILE A 21 1.06 -1.54 8.77
CA ILE A 21 0.60 -0.15 8.85
C ILE A 21 0.10 0.17 10.26
N VAL A 22 -0.76 -0.68 10.83
CA VAL A 22 -1.27 -0.52 12.20
C VAL A 22 -0.12 -0.55 13.22
N GLU A 23 0.84 -1.46 13.07
CA GLU A 23 2.00 -1.52 13.95
C GLU A 23 2.86 -0.25 13.85
N ALA A 24 3.09 0.27 12.64
CA ALA A 24 3.85 1.50 12.45
C ALA A 24 3.13 2.73 13.02
N TRP A 25 1.79 2.77 12.95
CA TRP A 25 0.95 3.75 13.61
C TRP A 25 1.07 3.65 15.14
N GLN A 26 0.91 2.47 15.72
CA GLN A 26 1.02 2.24 17.16
C GLN A 26 2.42 2.59 17.72
N ARG A 27 3.47 2.47 16.89
CA ARG A 27 4.84 2.89 17.21
C ARG A 27 5.08 4.40 17.00
N GLY A 28 4.09 5.15 16.51
CA GLY A 28 4.15 6.59 16.32
C GLY A 28 4.94 7.07 15.09
N VAL A 29 5.24 6.18 14.14
CA VAL A 29 5.98 6.52 12.92
C VAL A 29 5.05 7.00 11.82
N VAL A 30 3.99 6.23 11.56
CA VAL A 30 2.93 6.59 10.62
C VAL A 30 1.92 7.48 11.33
N THR A 31 1.42 8.49 10.63
CA THR A 31 0.40 9.42 11.15
C THR A 31 -0.91 9.36 10.36
N SER A 32 -0.88 8.81 9.14
CA SER A 32 -2.08 8.60 8.32
C SER A 32 -1.91 7.40 7.38
N THR A 33 -2.99 6.92 6.80
CA THR A 33 -2.95 5.89 5.76
C THR A 33 -4.01 6.11 4.68
N SER A 34 -3.85 5.48 3.51
CA SER A 34 -4.78 5.56 2.39
C SER A 34 -5.36 4.17 2.07
N LEU A 35 -6.69 4.05 2.13
CA LEU A 35 -7.45 2.80 1.97
C LEU A 35 -7.81 2.52 0.51
N MET A 36 -7.47 1.33 0.02
CA MET A 36 -7.86 0.78 -1.28
C MET A 36 -9.22 0.08 -1.18
N ALA A 37 -10.26 0.69 -1.72
CA ALA A 37 -11.63 0.15 -1.64
C ALA A 37 -11.86 -1.15 -2.43
N ASN A 38 -11.00 -1.44 -3.41
CA ASN A 38 -11.01 -2.65 -4.23
C ASN A 38 -9.95 -3.68 -3.77
N GLY A 39 -9.22 -3.42 -2.68
CA GLY A 39 -8.14 -4.28 -2.21
C GLY A 39 -8.63 -5.60 -1.63
N ALA A 40 -7.85 -6.67 -1.80
CA ALA A 40 -8.22 -8.03 -1.36
C ALA A 40 -8.38 -8.18 0.16
N ALA A 41 -7.81 -7.26 0.95
CA ALA A 41 -7.90 -7.23 2.40
C ALA A 41 -8.66 -5.98 2.92
N PHE A 42 -9.58 -5.43 2.12
CA PHE A 42 -10.37 -4.25 2.47
C PHE A 42 -11.15 -4.41 3.79
N ASP A 43 -11.89 -5.50 3.97
CA ASP A 43 -12.73 -5.70 5.18
C ASP A 43 -11.89 -5.78 6.46
N ASP A 44 -10.70 -6.38 6.36
CA ASP A 44 -9.72 -6.45 7.43
C ASP A 44 -9.19 -5.04 7.77
N ALA A 45 -8.83 -4.26 6.75
CA ALA A 45 -8.39 -2.87 6.91
C ALA A 45 -9.46 -1.98 7.56
N VAL A 46 -10.72 -2.09 7.12
CA VAL A 46 -11.84 -1.35 7.72
C VAL A 46 -12.04 -1.72 9.20
N SER A 47 -11.92 -3.01 9.52
CA SER A 47 -12.05 -3.49 10.90
C SER A 47 -10.95 -2.91 11.79
N LEU A 48 -9.71 -2.88 11.31
CA LEU A 48 -8.56 -2.29 12.00
C LEU A 48 -8.69 -0.76 12.15
N ALA A 49 -9.09 -0.04 11.10
CA ALA A 49 -9.31 1.41 11.16
C ALA A 49 -10.36 1.80 12.21
N ARG A 50 -11.40 0.97 12.39
CA ARG A 50 -12.42 1.19 13.43
C ARG A 50 -11.90 0.96 14.85
N GLN A 51 -10.89 0.11 15.02
CA GLN A 51 -10.25 -0.13 16.31
C GLN A 51 -9.25 0.99 16.65
N GLU A 52 -8.53 1.49 15.64
CA GLU A 52 -7.51 2.53 15.77
C GLU A 52 -8.10 3.92 15.51
N THR A 53 -8.97 4.40 16.40
CA THR A 53 -9.76 5.64 16.18
C THR A 53 -8.93 6.93 16.04
N GLY A 54 -7.62 6.90 16.31
CA GLY A 54 -6.71 8.02 16.14
C GLY A 54 -5.95 8.03 14.81
N LEU A 55 -5.99 6.93 14.05
CA LEU A 55 -5.31 6.83 12.76
C LEU A 55 -6.16 7.54 11.69
N ASP A 56 -5.60 8.57 11.05
CA ASP A 56 -6.25 9.25 9.93
C ASP A 56 -6.27 8.33 8.70
N VAL A 57 -7.46 8.13 8.10
CA VAL A 57 -7.64 7.26 6.92
C VAL A 57 -8.22 8.05 5.73
N GLY A 58 -7.46 8.12 4.65
CA GLY A 58 -7.88 8.67 3.35
C GLY A 58 -8.22 7.59 2.33
N CYS A 59 -8.55 7.99 1.09
CA CYS A 59 -8.80 7.06 -0.02
C CYS A 59 -7.57 6.91 -0.93
N HIS A 60 -7.16 5.67 -1.19
CA HIS A 60 -6.17 5.33 -2.20
C HIS A 60 -6.87 4.92 -3.50
N LEU A 61 -7.03 5.86 -4.43
CA LEU A 61 -7.68 5.59 -5.72
C LEU A 61 -6.72 4.86 -6.66
N ASN A 62 -6.93 3.56 -6.83
CA ASN A 62 -6.11 2.69 -7.68
C ASN A 62 -6.92 2.12 -8.85
N PHE A 63 -6.63 2.59 -10.06
CA PHE A 63 -7.23 2.10 -11.32
C PHE A 63 -6.41 0.96 -11.96
N VAL A 64 -5.14 0.86 -11.60
CA VAL A 64 -4.22 -0.16 -12.06
C VAL A 64 -3.50 -0.74 -10.84
N GLU A 65 -3.40 -2.06 -10.79
CA GLU A 65 -2.73 -2.77 -9.71
C GLU A 65 -1.72 -3.74 -10.30
N ARG A 66 -0.47 -3.73 -9.80
CA ARG A 66 0.51 -4.73 -10.22
C ARG A 66 0.25 -6.04 -9.49
N MET A 67 -0.57 -6.88 -10.09
CA MET A 67 -0.64 -8.29 -9.72
C MET A 67 0.63 -9.00 -10.21
N THR A 68 1.63 -9.09 -9.34
CA THR A 68 2.78 -9.96 -9.63
C THR A 68 2.34 -11.38 -9.29
N ASN A 69 2.08 -12.21 -10.30
CA ASN A 69 1.80 -13.63 -10.12
C ASN A 69 3.05 -14.29 -9.51
N TYR A 70 3.02 -14.58 -8.21
CA TYR A 70 4.10 -15.30 -7.51
C TYR A 70 4.36 -16.72 -8.06
N ARG A 71 3.52 -17.23 -8.97
CA ARG A 71 3.74 -18.50 -9.67
C ARG A 71 4.98 -18.51 -10.56
N ASP A 72 5.47 -17.34 -10.99
CA ASP A 72 6.68 -17.24 -11.81
C ASP A 72 7.95 -16.91 -11.00
N ALA A 73 7.83 -16.71 -9.68
CA ALA A 73 8.95 -16.35 -8.81
C ALA A 73 9.99 -17.48 -8.64
N ALA A 74 9.67 -18.72 -9.03
CA ALA A 74 10.64 -19.81 -9.09
C ALA A 74 11.63 -19.69 -10.27
N VAL A 75 11.43 -18.73 -11.19
CA VAL A 75 12.33 -18.44 -12.31
C VAL A 75 12.83 -17.00 -12.25
N ILE A 76 13.39 -16.60 -11.12
CA ILE A 76 14.29 -15.45 -11.09
C ILE A 76 15.71 -15.99 -10.91
N LYS A 77 16.30 -16.47 -12.01
CA LYS A 77 17.76 -16.44 -12.12
C LYS A 77 18.15 -14.97 -12.15
N GLU A 78 19.12 -14.58 -11.34
CA GLU A 78 19.68 -13.23 -11.33
C GLU A 78 19.88 -12.72 -12.76
N THR A 79 19.02 -11.79 -13.18
CA THR A 79 19.23 -11.03 -14.39
C THR A 79 19.46 -9.59 -13.99
N GLU A 80 20.67 -9.11 -14.32
CA GLU A 80 21.16 -7.73 -14.38
C GLU A 80 20.08 -6.63 -14.36
N PRO A 81 20.32 -5.50 -13.67
CA PRO A 81 19.33 -4.43 -13.51
C PRO A 81 18.89 -3.89 -14.88
N LYS A 82 17.69 -4.29 -15.32
CA LYS A 82 17.08 -3.75 -16.55
C LYS A 82 16.77 -2.28 -16.32
N LYS A 83 17.45 -1.41 -17.09
CA LYS A 83 17.11 0.01 -17.26
C LYS A 83 15.59 0.16 -17.38
N ILE A 84 15.01 1.01 -16.53
CA ILE A 84 13.62 1.43 -16.62
C ILE A 84 13.48 2.18 -17.96
N LEU A 85 12.96 1.50 -18.98
CA LEU A 85 12.52 2.14 -20.22
C LEU A 85 11.22 2.87 -19.90
N ALA A 86 11.29 4.19 -19.78
CA ALA A 86 10.12 5.05 -19.84
C ALA A 86 9.50 4.93 -21.24
N GLY A 87 8.48 4.08 -21.37
CA GLY A 87 7.59 4.08 -22.54
C GLY A 87 6.65 5.27 -22.49
N PRO A 88 6.20 5.81 -23.65
CA PRO A 88 5.40 7.01 -23.69
C PRO A 88 4.03 6.75 -23.02
N ILE A 89 3.67 7.60 -22.08
CA ILE A 89 2.32 7.68 -21.54
C ILE A 89 1.47 8.31 -22.66
N SER A 90 0.71 7.50 -23.40
CA SER A 90 -0.33 8.04 -24.29
C SER A 90 -1.48 8.52 -23.42
N ALA A 91 -1.59 9.84 -23.25
CA ALA A 91 -2.81 10.46 -22.79
C ALA A 91 -3.87 10.35 -23.91
N HIS A 92 -5.00 9.72 -23.60
CA HIS A 92 -6.26 9.93 -24.29
C HIS A 92 -7.16 10.77 -23.40
#